data_AF-A0A2W4SIT0-F1
#
_entry.id   AF-A0A2W4SIT0-F1
#
_cell.length_a   1.000
_cell.length_b   1.000
_cell.length_c   1.000
_cell.angle_alpha   90.00
_cell.angle_beta   90.00
_cell.angle_gamma   90.00
#
_symmetry.space_group_name_H-M   'P 1'
#
loop_
_entity.id
_entity.type
_entity.pdbx_description
1 polymer ?
#
loop_
_entity_poly.entity_id
_entity_poly.type
_entity_poly.pdbx_seq_one_letter_code
_entity_poly.pdbx_strand_id
1 'polypeptide(L)'
;MKGLRLHPWHRGGDLPFLIDSHDVPGKPARGEPAHVHHDLQYLFLADPDAPLVAQIDEVHAAAWKPLADLGDIAPLGLVRISRLTPG
;
A
#
# COMPACT_ATOMS: atom_id res chain seq x y z
N MET A 1 13.96 3.60 -5.67
CA MET A 1 12.60 4.05 -6.07
C MET A 1 12.73 5.37 -6.84
N LYS A 2 12.86 5.33 -8.17
CA LYS A 2 12.90 6.56 -8.98
C LYS A 2 11.46 6.97 -9.28
N GLY A 3 11.12 8.26 -9.14
CA GLY A 3 9.82 8.80 -9.53
C GLY A 3 8.70 8.75 -8.47
N LEU A 4 8.93 8.17 -7.29
CA LEU A 4 8.01 8.25 -6.17
C LEU A 4 8.41 9.36 -5.21
N ARG A 5 7.44 10.15 -4.75
CA ARG A 5 7.62 11.17 -3.71
C ARG A 5 6.74 10.83 -2.52
N LEU A 6 7.27 10.97 -1.31
CA LEU A 6 6.47 10.79 -0.10
C LEU A 6 5.34 11.84 -0.06
N HIS A 7 4.13 11.42 0.30
CA HIS A 7 3.01 12.34 0.39
C HIS A 7 3.24 13.38 1.52
N PRO A 8 2.89 14.67 1.36
CA PRO A 8 3.13 15.70 2.38
C PRO A 8 2.52 15.41 3.77
N TRP A 9 1.50 14.55 3.83
CA TRP A 9 0.92 14.06 5.08
C TRP A 9 1.97 13.50 6.06
N HIS A 10 3.04 12.91 5.52
CA HIS A 10 4.14 12.35 6.32
C HIS A 10 5.04 13.41 6.98
N ARG A 11 4.85 14.71 6.68
CA ARG A 11 5.60 15.84 7.27
C ARG A 11 7.13 15.73 7.12
N GLY A 12 7.58 15.08 6.05
CA GLY A 12 9.01 14.87 5.77
C GLY A 12 9.71 13.86 6.68
N GLY A 13 8.97 13.08 7.47
CA GLY A 13 9.52 12.00 8.30
C GLY A 13 8.99 10.61 7.91
N ASP A 14 9.54 9.59 8.56
CA ASP A 14 9.22 8.17 8.30
C ASP A 14 7.95 7.70 9.05
N LEU A 15 6.94 8.56 9.10
CA LEU A 15 5.67 8.24 9.78
C LEU A 15 4.84 7.28 8.93
N PRO A 16 4.45 6.09 9.40
CA PRO A 16 3.57 5.22 8.62
C PRO A 16 2.20 5.90 8.44
N PHE A 17 1.68 5.83 7.22
CA PHE A 17 0.35 6.33 6.88
C PHE A 17 -0.75 5.52 7.57
N LEU A 18 -0.61 4.20 7.59
CA LEU A 18 -1.50 3.28 8.28
C LEU A 18 -0.66 2.21 8.97
N ILE A 19 -1.05 1.85 10.19
CA ILE A 19 -0.54 0.69 10.90
C ILE A 19 -1.73 -0.24 11.11
N ASP A 20 -1.58 -1.49 10.67
CA ASP A 20 -2.57 -2.54 10.88
C ASP A 20 -1.88 -3.76 11.49
N SER A 21 -2.60 -4.53 12.31
CA SER A 21 -2.08 -5.77 12.88
C SER A 21 -3.15 -6.83 12.85
N HIS A 22 -2.84 -7.97 12.25
CA HIS A 22 -3.81 -9.04 12.06
C HIS A 22 -3.16 -10.42 12.10
N ASP A 23 -3.96 -11.41 12.49
CA ASP A 23 -3.55 -12.80 12.50
C ASP A 23 -3.43 -13.34 11.07
N VAL A 24 -2.34 -14.02 10.80
CA VAL A 24 -2.13 -14.77 9.56
C VAL A 24 -2.15 -16.26 9.89
N PRO A 25 -3.04 -17.05 9.27
CA PRO A 25 -3.04 -18.48 9.45
C PRO A 25 -1.75 -19.06 8.90
N GLY A 26 -1.17 -20.00 9.65
CA GLY A 26 0.01 -20.74 9.20
C GLY A 26 -0.25 -21.50 7.90
N LYS A 27 0.82 -21.75 7.14
CA LYS A 27 0.80 -22.54 5.91
C LYS A 27 1.61 -23.82 6.11
N PRO A 28 0.97 -24.95 6.47
CA PRO A 28 1.68 -26.20 6.76
C PRO A 28 2.56 -26.70 5.61
N ALA A 29 2.11 -26.53 4.36
CA ALA A 29 2.88 -26.91 3.18
C ALA A 29 4.22 -26.16 3.03
N ARG A 30 4.39 -25.05 3.73
CA ARG A 30 5.61 -24.24 3.77
C ARG A 30 6.31 -24.28 5.13
N GLY A 31 5.81 -25.06 6.10
CA GLY A 31 6.32 -25.12 7.46
C GLY A 31 6.13 -23.82 8.25
N GLU A 32 5.19 -22.97 7.84
CA GLU A 32 4.98 -21.64 8.42
C GLU A 32 3.91 -21.71 9.52
N PRO A 33 4.24 -21.43 10.80
CA PRO A 33 3.25 -21.40 11.88
C PRO A 33 2.35 -20.17 11.76
N ALA A 34 1.20 -20.20 12.45
CA ALA A 34 0.37 -19.01 12.60
C ALA A 34 1.14 -17.92 13.36
N HIS A 35 0.99 -16.68 12.94
CA HIS A 35 1.69 -15.54 13.48
C HIS A 35 0.92 -14.25 13.19
N VAL A 36 1.35 -13.15 13.80
CA VAL A 36 0.75 -11.83 13.59
C VAL A 36 1.58 -11.06 12.56
N HIS A 37 0.91 -10.50 11.56
CA HIS A 37 1.50 -9.46 10.71
C HIS A 37 1.32 -8.10 11.37
N HIS A 38 2.37 -7.28 11.29
CA HIS A 38 2.32 -5.85 11.60
C HIS A 38 2.62 -5.09 10.32
N ASP A 39 1.59 -4.53 9.69
CA ASP A 39 1.68 -3.86 8.41
C ASP A 39 1.87 -2.36 8.61
N LEU A 40 2.98 -1.82 8.10
CA LEU A 40 3.27 -0.39 8.09
C LEU A 40 3.16 0.11 6.64
N GLN A 41 2.09 0.83 6.34
CA GLN A 41 1.82 1.32 4.99
C GLN A 41 2.24 2.78 4.85
N TYR A 42 2.86 3.13 3.73
CA TYR A 42 3.31 4.49 3.42
C TYR A 42 2.61 5.00 2.15
N LEU A 43 2.25 6.28 2.12
CA LEU A 43 1.56 6.90 1.01
C LEU A 43 2.55 7.70 0.15
N PHE A 44 2.60 7.36 -1.13
CA PHE A 44 3.45 8.02 -2.13
C PHE A 44 2.59 8.67 -3.22
N LEU A 45 3.15 9.73 -3.80
CA LEU A 45 2.70 10.33 -5.04
C LEU A 45 3.64 9.88 -6.16
N ALA A 46 3.07 9.55 -7.30
CA ALA A 46 3.81 9.23 -8.51
C ALA A 46 3.30 10.09 -9.67
N ASP A 47 4.11 10.17 -10.71
CA ASP A 47 3.67 10.72 -12.00
C ASP A 47 2.70 9.72 -12.67
N PRO A 48 1.44 10.09 -12.94
CA PRO A 48 0.48 9.20 -13.58
C PRO A 48 0.87 8.83 -15.03
N ASP A 49 1.67 9.67 -15.69
CA ASP A 49 2.12 9.43 -17.07
C ASP A 49 3.39 8.56 -17.14
N ALA A 50 4.00 8.24 -15.99
CA ALA A 50 5.15 7.34 -15.95
C ALA A 50 4.74 5.91 -16.38
N PRO A 51 5.56 5.22 -17.20
CA PRO A 51 5.24 3.87 -17.64
C PRO A 51 5.22 2.90 -16.45
N LEU A 52 4.12 2.17 -16.30
CA LEU A 52 4.01 1.05 -15.37
C LEU A 52 4.66 -0.19 -15.99
N VAL A 53 5.79 -0.63 -15.42
CA VAL A 53 6.49 -1.85 -15.83
C VAL A 53 6.36 -2.88 -14.71
N ALA A 54 5.55 -3.91 -14.95
CA ALA A 54 5.42 -5.03 -14.04
C ALA A 54 6.67 -5.92 -14.07
N GLN A 55 7.17 -6.32 -12.91
CA GLN A 55 8.18 -7.38 -12.80
C GLN A 55 7.45 -8.72 -12.80
N ILE A 56 7.32 -9.35 -13.97
CA ILE A 56 6.38 -10.47 -14.15
C ILE A 56 6.76 -11.72 -13.34
N ASP A 57 8.03 -11.85 -12.96
CA ASP A 57 8.51 -12.91 -12.07
C ASP A 57 7.98 -12.77 -10.63
N GLU A 58 7.52 -11.56 -10.25
CA GLU A 58 7.01 -11.23 -8.91
C GLU A 58 5.50 -10.92 -8.89
N VAL A 59 4.98 -10.28 -9.95
CA VAL A 59 3.58 -9.82 -10.02
C VAL A 59 2.95 -10.15 -11.37
N HIS A 60 1.64 -10.36 -11.40
CA HIS A 60 0.93 -10.73 -12.63
C HIS A 60 0.68 -9.54 -13.58
N ALA A 61 0.51 -8.33 -13.04
CA ALA A 61 0.26 -7.11 -13.81
C ALA A 61 0.44 -5.87 -12.92
N ALA A 62 0.59 -4.69 -13.54
CA ALA A 62 0.55 -3.39 -12.87
C ALA A 62 -0.37 -2.45 -13.66
N ALA A 63 -1.26 -1.74 -12.96
CA ALA A 63 -2.20 -0.81 -13.57
C ALA A 63 -2.52 0.35 -12.62
N TRP A 64 -2.73 1.55 -13.19
CA TRP A 64 -3.37 2.65 -12.50
C TRP A 64 -4.87 2.36 -12.36
N LYS A 65 -5.43 2.66 -11.18
CA LYS A 65 -6.84 2.44 -10.87
C LYS A 65 -7.46 3.69 -10.23
N PRO A 66 -8.76 3.96 -10.43
CA PRO A 66 -9.48 4.96 -9.67
C PRO A 66 -9.35 4.72 -8.16
N LEU A 67 -9.31 5.80 -7.39
CA LEU A 67 -9.17 5.72 -5.93
C LEU A 67 -10.31 4.92 -5.27
N ALA A 68 -11.53 5.01 -5.82
CA ALA A 68 -12.70 4.30 -5.31
C ALA A 68 -12.51 2.76 -5.31
N ASP A 69 -11.75 2.23 -6.27
CA ASP A 69 -11.46 0.79 -6.39
C ASP A 69 -10.64 0.27 -5.20
N LEU A 70 -9.97 1.14 -4.43
CA LEU A 70 -9.32 0.73 -3.17
C LEU A 70 -10.31 0.21 -2.14
N GLY A 71 -11.61 0.54 -2.24
CA GLY A 71 -12.61 0.07 -1.28
C GLY A 71 -12.66 -1.46 -1.17
N ASP A 72 -12.43 -2.15 -2.27
CA ASP A 72 -12.46 -3.61 -2.34
C ASP A 72 -11.11 -4.26 -1.96
N ILE A 73 -10.02 -3.48 -1.93
CA ILE A 73 -8.65 -3.98 -1.76
C ILE A 73 -8.07 -3.59 -0.39
N ALA A 74 -8.23 -2.32 -0.02
CA ALA A 74 -7.67 -1.71 1.18
C ALA A 74 -8.65 -0.66 1.74
N PRO A 75 -9.80 -1.08 2.31
CA PRO A 75 -10.87 -0.16 2.73
C PRO A 75 -10.41 0.85 3.78
N LEU A 76 -9.53 0.45 4.71
CA LEU A 76 -8.95 1.38 5.69
C LEU A 76 -8.05 2.42 5.02
N GLY A 77 -7.31 2.04 3.99
CA GLY A 77 -6.51 2.95 3.17
C GLY A 77 -7.38 4.01 2.51
N LEU A 78 -8.49 3.60 1.88
CA LEU A 78 -9.45 4.52 1.27
C LEU A 78 -10.04 5.50 2.29
N VAL A 79 -10.47 5.01 3.46
CA VAL A 79 -11.03 5.86 4.54
C VAL A 79 -9.99 6.87 5.05
N ARG A 80 -8.72 6.50 5.12
CA ARG A 80 -7.67 7.44 5.53
C ARG A 80 -7.37 8.47 4.44
N ILE A 81 -7.31 8.05 3.18
CA ILE A 81 -7.07 8.96 2.05
C ILE A 81 -8.21 9.98 1.93
N SER A 82 -9.46 9.56 2.12
CA SER A 82 -10.62 10.49 2.04
C SER A 82 -10.66 11.53 3.16
N ARG A 83 -9.89 11.34 4.24
CA ARG A 83 -9.71 12.29 5.34
C ARG A 83 -8.50 13.21 5.14
N LEU A 84 -7.74 13.04 4.07
CA LEU A 84 -6.74 14.03 3.68
C LEU A 84 -7.49 15.30 3.29
N THR A 85 -7.33 16.36 4.09
CA THR A 85 -7.83 17.68 3.71
C THR A 85 -7.22 18.04 2.35
N PRO A 86 -7.99 18.54 1.37
CA PRO A 86 -7.41 19.18 0.21
C PRO A 86 -6.49 20.30 0.71
N GLY A 87 -5.22 20.23 0.33
CA GLY A 87 -4.25 21.30 0.56
C GLY A 87 -4.52 22.51 -0.32
#